data_AF-A0A354IG89-F1
#
_entry.id   AF-A0A354IG89-F1
#
_cell.length_a   1.000
_cell.length_b   1.000
_cell.length_c   1.000
_cell.angle_alpha   90.00
_cell.angle_beta   90.00
_cell.angle_gamma   90.00
#
_symmetry.space_group_name_H-M   'P 1'
#
loop_
_entity.id
_entity.type
_entity.pdbx_description
1 polymer ?
#
loop_
_entity_poly.entity_id
_entity_poly.type
_entity_poly.pdbx_seq_one_letter_code
_entity_poly.pdbx_strand_id
1 'polypeptide(L)'
;MTLAEAIAQARTGQADGFACLFHHTVPNIALAATVLGCEQTGSVLTHIYSDALHAVSSLRSPSDVRVWLGHIAYAALLAQPDAAGNPLPNLTEAAGEAYRAIAVLPRQERTALLLLCAEGCSAPQAAEILSVPDLEVKRAMRRARQSVAAHMKQSGYRDTCNTAWLIALFEELRTAQIAASAGETAHILTCVQTGTAYLEPEQQQKTVLPADKNGFFQKWFRTKRFG
;
A
#
# COMPACT_ATOMS: atom_id res chain seq x y z
N MET A 1 -10.94 -21.58 -1.56
CA MET A 1 -11.19 -21.40 -0.12
C MET A 1 -12.07 -20.18 0.06
N THR A 2 -13.12 -20.28 0.86
CA THR A 2 -13.95 -19.12 1.21
C THR A 2 -13.23 -18.22 2.23
N LEU A 3 -13.67 -16.97 2.36
CA LEU A 3 -13.08 -16.06 3.35
C LEU A 3 -13.29 -16.58 4.80
N ALA A 4 -14.42 -17.23 5.07
CA ALA A 4 -14.69 -17.83 6.38
C ALA A 4 -13.74 -18.99 6.70
N GLU A 5 -13.49 -19.87 5.72
CA GLU A 5 -12.51 -20.95 5.85
C GLU A 5 -11.10 -20.39 6.07
N ALA A 6 -10.71 -19.37 5.30
CA ALA A 6 -9.41 -18.73 5.43
C ALA A 6 -9.18 -18.18 6.85
N ILE A 7 -10.18 -17.51 7.43
CA ILE A 7 -10.13 -17.01 8.81
C ILE A 7 -10.00 -18.16 9.81
N ALA A 8 -10.81 -19.22 9.66
CA ALA A 8 -10.76 -20.37 10.56
C ALA A 8 -9.39 -21.06 10.55
N GLN A 9 -8.80 -21.24 9.36
CA GLN A 9 -7.46 -21.79 9.19
C GLN A 9 -6.39 -20.86 9.76
N ALA A 10 -6.42 -19.57 9.45
CA ALA A 10 -5.44 -18.61 9.92
C ALA A 10 -5.40 -18.52 11.45
N ARG A 11 -6.57 -18.57 12.11
CA ARG A 11 -6.70 -18.57 13.57
C ARG A 11 -6.11 -19.81 14.25
N THR A 12 -5.98 -20.91 13.53
CA THR A 12 -5.33 -22.14 14.04
C THR A 12 -3.86 -22.22 13.63
N GLY A 13 -3.29 -21.15 13.08
CA GLY A 13 -1.89 -21.06 12.68
C GLY A 13 -1.56 -21.72 11.34
N GLN A 14 -2.56 -22.07 10.54
CA GLN A 14 -2.33 -22.64 9.22
C GLN A 14 -1.92 -21.54 8.23
N ALA A 15 -0.76 -21.73 7.58
CA ALA A 15 -0.16 -20.75 6.68
C ALA A 15 -1.07 -20.42 5.48
N ASP A 16 -1.75 -21.43 4.92
CA ASP A 16 -2.64 -21.28 3.75
C ASP A 16 -3.83 -20.36 4.04
N GLY A 17 -4.39 -20.46 5.25
CA GLY A 17 -5.47 -19.59 5.71
C GLY A 17 -5.08 -18.12 5.68
N PHE A 18 -3.91 -17.80 6.25
CA PHE A 18 -3.41 -16.42 6.26
C PHE A 18 -2.99 -15.96 4.86
N ALA A 19 -2.35 -16.81 4.06
CA ALA A 19 -2.01 -16.48 2.67
C ALA A 19 -3.24 -16.08 1.85
N CYS A 20 -4.38 -16.77 2.04
CA CYS A 20 -5.63 -16.40 1.39
C CYS A 20 -6.16 -15.04 1.86
N LEU A 21 -6.09 -14.73 3.16
CA LEU A 21 -6.45 -13.41 3.69
C LEU A 21 -5.55 -12.31 3.14
N PHE A 22 -4.25 -12.57 3.07
CA PHE A 22 -3.26 -11.69 2.50
C PHE A 22 -3.59 -11.38 1.04
N HIS A 23 -3.75 -12.39 0.18
CA HIS A 23 -4.07 -12.19 -1.23
C HIS A 23 -5.41 -11.49 -1.47
N HIS A 24 -6.39 -11.70 -0.57
CA HIS A 24 -7.67 -11.01 -0.63
C HIS A 24 -7.56 -9.50 -0.36
N THR A 25 -6.63 -9.09 0.50
CA THR A 25 -6.59 -7.73 1.05
C THR A 25 -5.43 -6.88 0.54
N VAL A 26 -4.31 -7.50 0.17
CA VAL A 26 -3.09 -6.79 -0.24
C VAL A 26 -3.28 -5.84 -1.42
N PRO A 27 -4.16 -6.10 -2.41
CA PRO A 27 -4.40 -5.13 -3.47
C PRO A 27 -4.84 -3.74 -2.98
N ASN A 28 -5.71 -3.68 -1.97
CA ASN A 28 -6.20 -2.41 -1.48
C ASN A 28 -5.16 -1.71 -0.59
N ILE A 29 -4.49 -2.46 0.28
CA ILE A 29 -3.49 -1.90 1.19
C ILE A 29 -2.24 -1.43 0.42
N ALA A 30 -1.82 -2.17 -0.61
CA ALA A 30 -0.72 -1.75 -1.48
C ALA A 30 -1.09 -0.47 -2.27
N LEU A 31 -2.31 -0.38 -2.80
CA LEU A 31 -2.78 0.84 -3.43
C LEU A 31 -2.84 2.02 -2.45
N ALA A 32 -3.27 1.78 -1.20
CA ALA A 32 -3.26 2.79 -0.15
C ALA A 32 -1.83 3.28 0.14
N ALA A 33 -0.85 2.38 0.24
CA ALA A 33 0.56 2.75 0.41
C ALA A 33 1.07 3.62 -0.75
N THR A 34 0.74 3.25 -1.99
CA THR A 34 1.08 4.03 -3.19
C THR A 34 0.45 5.42 -3.17
N VAL A 35 -0.87 5.51 -2.97
CA VAL A 35 -1.61 6.78 -2.97
C VAL A 35 -1.21 7.69 -1.81
N LEU A 36 -0.81 7.13 -0.67
CA LEU A 36 -0.32 7.88 0.49
C LEU A 36 1.17 8.24 0.41
N GLY A 37 1.87 7.80 -0.63
CA GLY A 37 3.28 8.17 -0.87
C GLY A 37 4.27 7.46 0.04
N CYS A 38 4.03 6.21 0.41
CA CYS A 38 4.95 5.45 1.25
C CYS A 38 6.23 5.12 0.47
N GLU A 39 7.39 5.63 0.91
CA GLU A 39 8.68 5.38 0.24
C GLU A 39 9.10 3.91 0.30
N GLN A 40 8.96 3.27 1.48
CA GLN A 40 9.35 1.87 1.73
C GLN A 40 8.11 0.98 1.75
N THR A 41 7.46 0.85 0.60
CA THR A 41 6.16 0.17 0.49
C THR A 41 6.25 -1.28 0.94
N GLY A 42 7.25 -2.05 0.47
CA GLY A 42 7.39 -3.45 0.84
C GLY A 42 7.61 -3.65 2.34
N SER A 43 8.48 -2.83 2.95
CA SER A 43 8.72 -2.85 4.39
C SER A 43 7.46 -2.55 5.22
N VAL A 44 6.72 -1.49 4.84
CA VAL A 44 5.48 -1.11 5.53
C VAL A 44 4.41 -2.19 5.39
N LEU A 45 4.25 -2.78 4.21
CA LEU A 45 3.31 -3.89 3.99
C LEU A 45 3.71 -5.13 4.81
N THR A 46 4.98 -5.50 4.83
CA THR A 46 5.46 -6.60 5.68
C THR A 46 5.15 -6.35 7.15
N HIS A 47 5.36 -5.12 7.65
CA HIS A 47 5.03 -4.77 9.02
C HIS A 47 3.52 -4.90 9.31
N ILE A 48 2.67 -4.31 8.46
CA ILE A 48 1.20 -4.39 8.58
C ILE A 48 0.73 -5.85 8.63
N TYR A 49 1.23 -6.69 7.73
CA TYR A 49 0.80 -8.08 7.67
C TYR A 49 1.42 -8.96 8.75
N SER A 50 2.58 -8.60 9.29
CA SER A 50 3.13 -9.26 10.49
C SER A 50 2.25 -8.98 11.71
N ASP A 51 1.84 -7.72 11.90
CA ASP A 51 0.92 -7.34 12.97
C ASP A 51 -0.46 -8.00 12.78
N ALA A 52 -0.96 -8.06 11.53
CA ALA A 52 -2.20 -8.75 11.20
C ALA A 52 -2.11 -10.26 11.49
N LEU A 53 -0.99 -10.92 11.21
CA LEU A 53 -0.77 -12.33 11.53
C LEU A 53 -0.80 -12.56 13.05
N HIS A 54 -0.17 -11.69 13.84
CA HIS A 54 -0.21 -11.77 15.30
C HIS A 54 -1.59 -11.47 15.88
N ALA A 55 -2.35 -10.57 15.26
CA ALA A 55 -3.68 -10.18 15.69
C ALA A 55 -4.81 -11.05 15.11
N VAL A 56 -4.53 -12.01 14.22
CA VAL A 56 -5.58 -12.77 13.48
C VAL A 56 -6.55 -13.51 14.39
N SER A 57 -6.12 -13.83 15.62
CA SER A 57 -6.97 -14.45 16.64
C SER A 57 -8.15 -13.56 17.07
N SER A 58 -8.12 -12.25 16.86
CA SER A 58 -9.21 -11.32 17.17
C SER A 58 -10.24 -11.20 16.04
N LEU A 59 -9.92 -11.62 14.82
CA LEU A 59 -10.82 -11.57 13.67
C LEU A 59 -11.91 -12.65 13.80
N ARG A 60 -13.18 -12.24 13.87
CA ARG A 60 -14.31 -13.15 14.17
C ARG A 60 -15.13 -13.53 12.94
N SER A 61 -15.34 -12.58 12.02
CA SER A 61 -16.22 -12.75 10.88
C SER A 61 -15.60 -12.21 9.58
N PRO A 62 -15.93 -12.78 8.41
CA PRO A 62 -15.62 -12.20 7.11
C PRO A 62 -16.06 -10.73 6.95
N SER A 63 -17.17 -10.34 7.58
CA SER A 63 -17.67 -8.95 7.56
C SER A 63 -16.72 -7.94 8.20
N ASP A 64 -15.89 -8.41 9.13
CA ASP A 64 -15.08 -7.54 9.98
C ASP A 64 -13.68 -7.31 9.39
N VAL A 65 -13.28 -8.14 8.41
CA VAL A 65 -11.93 -8.13 7.80
C VAL A 65 -11.49 -6.72 7.42
N ARG A 66 -12.38 -5.95 6.80
CA ARG A 66 -12.08 -4.60 6.33
C ARG A 66 -11.78 -3.62 7.46
N VAL A 67 -12.62 -3.61 8.50
CA VAL A 67 -12.45 -2.70 9.64
C VAL A 67 -11.27 -3.14 10.50
N TRP A 68 -11.18 -4.45 10.77
CA TRP A 68 -10.09 -5.06 11.53
C TRP A 68 -8.72 -4.79 10.90
N LEU A 69 -8.55 -5.11 9.61
CA LEU A 69 -7.30 -4.84 8.91
C LEU A 69 -7.10 -3.33 8.71
N GLY A 70 -8.18 -2.58 8.48
CA GLY A 70 -8.15 -1.13 8.35
C GLY A 70 -7.51 -0.44 9.55
N HIS A 71 -7.84 -0.85 10.78
CA HIS A 71 -7.20 -0.33 12.00
C HIS A 71 -5.69 -0.55 12.02
N ILE A 72 -5.24 -1.75 11.64
CA ILE A 72 -3.81 -2.11 11.64
C ILE A 72 -3.09 -1.34 10.51
N ALA A 73 -3.64 -1.42 9.30
CA ALA A 73 -3.03 -0.87 8.11
C ALA A 73 -2.98 0.66 8.12
N TYR A 74 -4.10 1.34 8.37
CA TYR A 74 -4.13 2.80 8.32
C TYR A 74 -3.38 3.44 9.49
N ALA A 75 -3.26 2.79 10.64
CA ALA A 75 -2.35 3.26 11.69
C ALA A 75 -0.89 3.27 11.21
N ALA A 76 -0.42 2.18 10.61
CA ALA A 76 0.95 2.07 10.10
C ALA A 76 1.21 3.00 8.88
N LEU A 77 0.25 3.06 7.94
CA LEU A 77 0.34 3.90 6.75
C LEU A 77 0.32 5.38 7.11
N LEU A 78 -0.48 5.80 8.09
CA LEU A 78 -0.58 7.20 8.52
C LEU A 78 0.59 7.64 9.43
N ALA A 79 1.31 6.69 10.03
CA ALA A 79 2.54 6.97 10.76
C ALA A 79 3.73 7.33 9.85
N GLN A 80 3.69 6.94 8.56
CA GLN A 80 4.71 7.31 7.59
C GLN A 80 4.71 8.83 7.33
N PRO A 81 5.84 9.41 6.88
CA PRO A 81 5.87 10.79 6.40
C PRO A 81 4.81 11.04 5.33
N ASP A 82 4.23 12.25 5.33
CA ASP A 82 3.28 12.65 4.29
C ASP A 82 4.04 13.04 3.02
N ALA A 83 3.79 12.31 1.93
CA ALA A 83 4.34 12.59 0.62
C ALA A 83 3.25 12.53 -0.45
N ALA A 84 3.54 13.04 -1.64
CA ALA A 84 2.66 12.84 -2.79
C ALA A 84 2.64 11.35 -3.17
N GLY A 85 1.53 10.90 -3.76
CA GLY A 85 1.37 9.51 -4.19
C GLY A 85 2.47 9.07 -5.18
N ASN A 86 2.93 7.82 -5.03
CA ASN A 86 3.97 7.23 -5.88
C ASN A 86 3.47 7.00 -7.31
N PRO A 87 4.32 7.02 -8.34
CA PRO A 87 3.88 6.80 -9.71
C PRO A 87 3.25 5.42 -9.93
N LEU A 88 2.13 5.37 -10.65
CA LEU A 88 1.47 4.13 -11.08
C LEU A 88 1.69 3.90 -12.58
N PRO A 89 2.18 2.73 -13.01
CA PRO A 89 2.38 2.42 -14.42
C PRO A 89 1.07 2.00 -15.09
N ASN A 90 1.04 2.02 -16.43
CA ASN A 90 0.02 1.37 -17.27
C ASN A 90 -1.43 1.84 -17.03
N LEU A 91 -1.62 3.10 -16.66
CA LEU A 91 -2.95 3.70 -16.56
C LEU A 91 -3.43 4.22 -17.91
N THR A 92 -4.75 4.21 -18.13
CA THR A 92 -5.34 5.00 -19.23
C THR A 92 -5.01 6.48 -19.05
N GLU A 93 -5.06 7.27 -20.12
CA GLU A 93 -4.73 8.70 -20.06
C GLU A 93 -5.60 9.45 -19.02
N ALA A 94 -6.90 9.18 -19.03
CA ALA A 94 -7.85 9.76 -18.08
C ALA A 94 -7.59 9.33 -16.64
N ALA A 95 -7.31 8.03 -16.40
CA ALA A 95 -6.98 7.54 -15.07
C ALA A 95 -5.64 8.07 -14.57
N GLY A 96 -4.65 8.23 -15.45
CA GLY A 96 -3.36 8.84 -15.14
C GLY A 96 -3.50 10.30 -14.73
N GLU A 97 -4.35 11.07 -15.42
CA GLU A 97 -4.63 12.46 -15.04
C GLU A 97 -5.39 12.54 -13.71
N ALA A 98 -6.40 11.68 -13.52
CA ALA A 98 -7.13 11.61 -12.26
C ALA A 98 -6.23 11.23 -11.09
N TYR A 99 -5.31 10.28 -11.31
CA TYR A 99 -4.35 9.86 -10.30
C TYR A 99 -3.39 11.00 -9.93
N ARG A 100 -2.89 11.77 -10.89
CA ARG A 100 -2.09 12.98 -10.61
C ARG A 100 -2.84 13.95 -9.72
N ALA A 101 -4.13 14.17 -10.00
CA ALA A 101 -4.98 15.03 -9.18
C ALA A 101 -5.12 14.49 -7.74
N ILE A 102 -5.33 13.18 -7.59
CA ILE A 102 -5.47 12.53 -6.28
C ILE A 102 -4.15 12.55 -5.50
N ALA A 103 -3.03 12.25 -6.13
CA ALA A 103 -1.72 12.10 -5.51
C ALA A 103 -1.26 13.37 -4.76
N VAL A 104 -1.70 14.55 -5.21
CA VAL A 104 -1.33 15.85 -4.61
C VAL A 104 -2.38 16.40 -3.63
N LEU A 105 -3.50 15.71 -3.42
CA LEU A 105 -4.49 16.13 -2.42
C LEU A 105 -3.88 16.08 -1.00
N PRO A 106 -4.39 16.88 -0.06
CA PRO A 106 -4.06 16.71 1.35
C PRO A 106 -4.27 15.26 1.80
N ARG A 107 -3.38 14.74 2.67
CA ARG A 107 -3.41 13.34 3.12
C ARG A 107 -4.80 12.88 3.57
N GLN A 108 -5.50 13.68 4.37
CA GLN A 108 -6.85 13.37 4.85
C GLN A 108 -7.85 13.10 3.72
N GLU A 109 -7.74 13.84 2.61
CA GLU A 109 -8.61 13.72 1.44
C GLU A 109 -8.28 12.47 0.63
N ARG A 110 -6.98 12.15 0.48
CA ARG A 110 -6.52 10.88 -0.11
C ARG A 110 -7.00 9.68 0.72
N THR A 111 -6.85 9.75 2.04
CA THR A 111 -7.31 8.70 2.97
C THR A 111 -8.83 8.48 2.89
N ALA A 112 -9.62 9.56 2.81
CA ALA A 112 -11.06 9.44 2.68
C ALA A 112 -11.47 8.78 1.35
N LEU A 113 -10.81 9.13 0.24
CA LEU A 113 -11.03 8.48 -1.05
C LEU A 113 -10.69 6.99 -1.00
N LEU A 114 -9.55 6.62 -0.40
CA LEU A 114 -9.12 5.23 -0.26
C LEU A 114 -10.13 4.41 0.54
N LEU A 115 -10.52 4.87 1.73
CA LEU A 115 -11.45 4.13 2.57
C LEU A 115 -12.85 4.02 1.94
N LEU A 116 -13.38 5.10 1.36
CA LEU A 116 -14.76 5.09 0.85
C LEU A 116 -14.88 4.50 -0.56
N CYS A 117 -13.91 4.74 -1.45
CA CYS A 117 -13.99 4.33 -2.85
C CYS A 117 -13.13 3.12 -3.19
N ALA A 118 -11.92 2.99 -2.61
CA ALA A 118 -11.05 1.86 -2.90
C ALA A 118 -11.39 0.62 -2.05
N GLU A 119 -11.56 0.81 -0.74
CA GLU A 119 -11.92 -0.26 0.20
C GLU A 119 -13.42 -0.54 0.22
N GLY A 120 -14.25 0.46 -0.12
CA GLY A 120 -15.70 0.38 -0.06
C GLY A 120 -16.26 0.43 1.37
N CYS A 121 -15.55 1.06 2.30
CA CYS A 121 -16.07 1.32 3.64
C CYS A 121 -17.28 2.26 3.58
N SER A 122 -18.23 2.04 4.49
CA SER A 122 -19.16 3.10 4.86
C SER A 122 -18.43 4.20 5.63
N ALA A 123 -19.01 5.40 5.66
CA ALA A 123 -18.42 6.52 6.37
C ALA A 123 -18.28 6.29 7.90
N PRO A 124 -19.23 5.60 8.60
CA PRO A 124 -19.02 5.14 9.98
C PRO A 124 -17.84 4.18 10.15
N GLN A 125 -17.65 3.22 9.24
CA GLN A 125 -16.51 2.30 9.29
C GLN A 125 -15.18 3.02 9.08
N ALA A 126 -15.13 3.96 8.13
CA ALA A 126 -13.95 4.78 7.90
C ALA A 126 -13.63 5.67 9.12
N ALA A 127 -14.66 6.22 9.75
CA ALA A 127 -14.55 7.01 10.98
C ALA A 127 -14.00 6.18 12.15
N GLU A 128 -14.48 4.94 12.29
CA GLU A 128 -13.98 3.96 13.25
C GLU A 128 -12.50 3.66 13.01
N ILE A 129 -12.13 3.26 11.78
CA ILE A 129 -10.74 2.97 11.39
C ILE A 129 -9.80 4.13 11.74
N LEU A 130 -10.21 5.37 11.44
CA LEU A 130 -9.41 6.56 11.64
C LEU A 130 -9.51 7.16 13.04
N SER A 131 -10.42 6.68 13.89
CA SER A 131 -10.74 7.27 15.19
C SER A 131 -11.09 8.77 15.13
N VAL A 132 -11.87 9.17 14.11
CA VAL A 132 -12.35 10.55 13.89
C VAL A 132 -13.87 10.58 13.72
N PRO A 133 -14.54 11.73 13.85
CA PRO A 133 -15.96 11.84 13.57
C PRO A 133 -16.32 11.53 12.09
N ASP A 134 -17.41 10.80 11.87
CA ASP A 134 -17.96 10.49 10.53
C ASP A 134 -18.16 11.74 9.65
N LEU A 135 -18.56 12.85 10.27
CA LEU A 135 -18.72 14.12 9.56
C LEU A 135 -17.40 14.63 8.95
N GLU A 136 -16.25 14.37 9.58
CA GLU A 136 -14.95 14.77 9.06
C GLU A 136 -14.57 13.95 7.83
N VAL A 137 -14.80 12.63 7.86
CA VAL A 137 -14.60 11.74 6.72
C VAL A 137 -15.44 12.20 5.51
N LYS A 138 -16.72 12.48 5.74
CA LYS A 138 -17.64 12.99 4.70
C LYS A 138 -17.19 14.33 4.13
N ARG A 139 -16.69 15.23 4.98
CA ARG A 139 -16.17 16.55 4.55
C ARG A 139 -14.89 16.38 3.72
N ALA A 140 -13.96 15.53 4.15
CA ALA A 140 -12.74 15.24 3.40
C ALA A 140 -13.07 14.63 2.03
N MET A 141 -13.97 13.65 1.96
CA MET A 141 -14.43 13.07 0.70
C MET A 141 -15.06 14.11 -0.23
N ARG A 142 -15.89 15.02 0.31
CA ARG A 142 -16.49 16.09 -0.48
C ARG A 142 -15.44 17.02 -1.09
N ARG A 143 -14.44 17.44 -0.30
CA ARG A 143 -13.34 18.30 -0.79
C ARG A 143 -12.51 17.58 -1.83
N ALA A 144 -12.11 16.33 -1.55
CA ALA A 144 -11.36 15.49 -2.48
C ALA A 144 -12.04 15.43 -3.86
N ARG A 145 -13.35 15.12 -3.87
CA ARG A 145 -14.13 15.04 -5.11
C ARG A 145 -14.22 16.38 -5.84
N GLN A 146 -14.37 17.49 -5.11
CA GLN A 146 -14.41 18.83 -5.72
C GLN A 146 -13.07 19.19 -6.36
N SER A 147 -11.95 18.91 -5.68
CA SER A 147 -10.60 19.15 -6.18
C SER A 147 -10.30 18.30 -7.42
N VAL A 148 -10.60 17.01 -7.39
CA VAL A 148 -10.44 16.12 -8.56
C VAL A 148 -11.32 16.58 -9.72
N ALA A 149 -12.59 16.91 -9.47
CA ALA A 149 -13.49 17.40 -10.53
C ALA A 149 -12.98 18.70 -11.18
N ALA A 150 -12.48 19.63 -10.38
CA ALA A 150 -11.92 20.88 -10.87
C ALA A 150 -10.68 20.62 -11.75
N HIS A 151 -9.77 19.75 -11.30
CA HIS A 151 -8.58 19.36 -12.03
C HIS A 151 -8.90 18.68 -13.37
N MET A 152 -9.80 17.69 -13.34
CA MET A 152 -10.21 16.96 -14.54
C MET A 152 -10.84 17.91 -15.57
N LYS A 153 -11.68 18.85 -15.13
CA LYS A 153 -12.27 19.88 -16.00
C LYS A 153 -11.21 20.79 -16.63
N GLN A 154 -10.20 21.21 -15.86
CA GLN A 154 -9.09 22.03 -16.36
C GLN A 154 -8.25 21.27 -17.40
N SER A 155 -8.13 19.96 -17.23
CA SER A 155 -7.41 19.06 -18.12
C SER A 155 -8.23 18.64 -19.37
N GLY A 156 -9.43 19.21 -19.55
CA GLY A 156 -10.26 18.99 -20.74
C GLY A 156 -11.25 17.82 -20.64
N TYR A 157 -11.25 17.07 -19.53
CA TYR A 157 -12.21 15.99 -19.30
C TYR A 157 -13.57 16.56 -18.87
N ARG A 158 -14.65 16.10 -19.51
CA ARG A 158 -16.01 16.59 -19.28
C ARG A 158 -16.85 15.67 -18.39
N ASP A 159 -16.33 14.49 -18.07
CA ASP A 159 -17.06 13.50 -17.29
C ASP A 159 -17.25 13.96 -15.84
N THR A 160 -18.38 13.54 -15.25
CA THR A 160 -18.66 13.85 -13.86
C THR A 160 -17.81 12.97 -12.94
N CYS A 161 -16.93 13.58 -12.14
CA CYS A 161 -16.20 12.89 -11.06
C CYS A 161 -17.15 12.57 -9.88
N ASN A 162 -18.14 11.72 -10.11
CA ASN A 162 -19.06 11.24 -9.09
C ASN A 162 -18.47 10.01 -8.36
N THR A 163 -19.14 9.52 -7.32
CA THR A 163 -18.63 8.40 -6.50
C THR A 163 -18.50 7.10 -7.30
N ALA A 164 -19.43 6.81 -8.21
CA ALA A 164 -19.36 5.60 -9.02
C ALA A 164 -18.16 5.62 -9.97
N TRP A 165 -17.88 6.78 -10.57
CA TRP A 165 -16.69 6.98 -11.39
C TRP A 165 -15.40 6.84 -10.58
N LEU A 166 -15.34 7.39 -9.36
CA LEU A 166 -14.19 7.22 -8.47
C LEU A 166 -13.97 5.75 -8.07
N ILE A 167 -15.03 4.99 -7.81
CA ILE A 167 -14.92 3.55 -7.51
C ILE A 167 -14.31 2.80 -8.71
N ALA A 168 -14.81 3.06 -9.92
CA ALA A 168 -14.26 2.45 -11.14
C ALA A 168 -12.80 2.85 -11.39
N LEU A 169 -12.45 4.12 -11.15
CA LEU A 169 -11.07 4.59 -11.20
C LEU A 169 -10.19 3.80 -10.23
N PHE A 170 -10.57 3.68 -8.96
CA PHE A 170 -9.77 2.94 -7.98
C PHE A 170 -9.63 1.44 -8.31
N GLU A 171 -10.60 0.85 -9.01
CA GLU A 171 -10.48 -0.52 -9.53
C GLU A 171 -9.41 -0.63 -10.63
N GLU A 172 -9.34 0.35 -11.54
CA GLU A 172 -8.28 0.43 -12.55
C GLU A 172 -6.91 0.64 -11.87
N LEU A 173 -6.80 1.59 -10.94
CA LEU A 173 -5.56 1.86 -10.20
C LEU A 173 -5.07 0.62 -9.45
N ARG A 174 -5.99 -0.12 -8.82
CA ARG A 174 -5.69 -1.38 -8.12
C ARG A 174 -5.15 -2.43 -9.08
N THR A 175 -5.79 -2.60 -10.22
CA THR A 175 -5.37 -3.58 -11.24
C THR A 175 -3.97 -3.26 -11.75
N ALA A 176 -3.69 -1.99 -12.04
CA ALA A 176 -2.37 -1.53 -12.46
C ALA A 176 -1.30 -1.76 -11.37
N GLN A 177 -1.60 -1.44 -10.11
CA GLN A 177 -0.69 -1.65 -8.99
C GLN A 177 -0.36 -3.13 -8.77
N ILE A 178 -1.36 -4.03 -8.78
CA ILE A 178 -1.13 -5.47 -8.61
C ILE A 178 -0.22 -6.00 -9.73
N ALA A 179 -0.52 -5.62 -10.98
CA ALA A 179 0.26 -6.06 -12.13
C ALA A 179 1.74 -5.63 -12.02
N ALA A 180 1.98 -4.42 -11.50
CA ALA A 180 3.33 -3.91 -11.27
C ALA A 180 4.07 -4.58 -10.09
N SER A 181 3.35 -5.01 -9.06
CA SER A 181 3.92 -5.49 -7.78
C SER A 181 3.77 -7.01 -7.54
N ALA A 182 3.46 -7.79 -8.58
CA ALA A 182 3.18 -9.22 -8.43
C ALA A 182 4.34 -10.02 -7.80
N GLY A 183 5.58 -9.77 -8.25
CA GLY A 183 6.78 -10.43 -7.69
C GLY A 183 7.09 -9.97 -6.25
N GLU A 184 6.87 -8.69 -5.98
CA GLU A 184 7.08 -8.08 -4.66
C GLU A 184 6.13 -8.66 -3.62
N THR A 185 4.86 -8.82 -3.99
CA THR A 185 3.78 -9.33 -3.15
C THR A 185 4.07 -10.75 -2.63
N ALA A 186 4.63 -11.62 -3.47
CA ALA A 186 5.03 -12.97 -3.06
C ALA A 186 6.20 -12.96 -2.07
N HIS A 187 7.16 -12.05 -2.26
CA HIS A 187 8.28 -11.88 -1.34
C HIS A 187 7.81 -11.37 0.02
N ILE A 188 6.91 -10.38 0.05
CA ILE A 188 6.29 -9.85 1.28
C ILE A 188 5.62 -10.97 2.08
N LEU A 189 4.80 -11.81 1.42
CA LEU A 189 4.13 -12.93 2.10
C LEU A 189 5.14 -13.90 2.71
N THR A 190 6.22 -14.21 1.98
CA THR A 190 7.30 -15.07 2.49
C THR A 190 7.97 -14.46 3.72
N CYS A 191 8.25 -13.16 3.70
CA CYS A 191 8.82 -12.45 4.85
C CYS A 191 7.89 -12.50 6.07
N VAL A 192 6.60 -12.25 5.88
CA VAL A 192 5.59 -12.32 6.95
C VAL A 192 5.50 -13.72 7.57
N GLN A 193 5.46 -14.77 6.75
CA GLN A 193 5.34 -16.15 7.23
C GLN A 193 6.62 -16.65 7.93
N THR A 194 7.78 -16.18 7.53
CA THR A 194 9.08 -16.60 8.09
C THR A 194 9.57 -15.69 9.22
N GLY A 195 8.95 -14.53 9.42
CA GLY A 195 9.43 -13.50 10.34
C GLY A 195 10.75 -12.84 9.89
N THR A 196 11.10 -12.96 8.61
CA THR A 196 12.32 -12.33 8.07
C THR A 196 12.07 -10.88 7.71
N ALA A 197 13.10 -10.04 7.86
CA ALA A 197 13.02 -8.64 7.47
C ALA A 197 12.92 -8.51 5.95
N TYR A 198 11.99 -7.67 5.49
CA TYR A 198 11.90 -7.29 4.09
C TYR A 198 12.97 -6.25 3.75
N LEU A 199 13.71 -6.47 2.67
CA LEU A 199 14.71 -5.53 2.15
C LEU A 199 14.21 -4.93 0.85
N GLU A 200 14.13 -3.61 0.77
CA GLU A 200 13.71 -2.92 -0.45
C GLU A 200 14.66 -3.24 -1.62
N PRO A 201 14.18 -3.31 -2.87
CA PRO A 201 15.02 -3.64 -4.03
C PRO A 201 16.27 -2.73 -4.17
N GLU A 202 16.13 -1.44 -3.84
CA GLU A 202 17.24 -0.48 -3.84
C GLU A 202 18.32 -0.79 -2.77
N GLN A 203 17.91 -1.38 -1.65
CA GLN A 203 18.80 -1.82 -0.58
C GLN A 203 19.46 -3.16 -0.90
N GLN A 204 18.75 -4.05 -1.59
CA GLN A 204 19.30 -5.32 -2.09
C GLN A 204 20.43 -5.10 -3.12
N GLN A 205 20.33 -4.05 -3.95
CA GLN A 205 21.41 -3.71 -4.90
C GLN A 205 22.67 -3.16 -4.20
N LYS A 206 22.53 -2.50 -3.04
CA LYS A 206 23.69 -1.99 -2.26
C LYS A 206 24.45 -3.10 -1.52
N THR A 207 23.78 -4.19 -1.15
CA THR A 207 24.43 -5.35 -0.49
C THR A 207 25.16 -6.28 -1.46
N VAL A 208 24.91 -6.17 -2.77
CA VAL A 208 25.65 -6.91 -3.82
C VAL A 208 26.74 -6.02 -4.45
N LEU A 209 27.54 -5.36 -3.62
CA LEU A 209 28.88 -4.95 -4.08
C LEU A 209 29.80 -6.14 -3.90
N PRO A 210 30.44 -6.66 -4.98
CA PRO A 210 31.39 -7.75 -4.83
C PRO A 210 32.51 -7.29 -3.91
N ALA A 211 32.81 -8.12 -2.91
CA ALA A 211 34.02 -7.99 -2.10
C ALA A 211 35.18 -7.65 -3.03
N ASP A 212 35.80 -6.50 -2.74
CA ASP A 212 36.85 -5.86 -3.50
C ASP A 212 38.00 -6.85 -3.77
N LYS A 213 37.88 -7.64 -4.84
CA LYS A 213 38.95 -8.46 -5.38
C LYS A 213 39.84 -7.58 -6.26
N ASN A 214 40.36 -6.50 -5.69
CA ASN A 214 41.42 -5.75 -6.33
C ASN A 214 42.47 -5.42 -5.29
N GLY A 215 43.56 -6.18 -5.35
CA GLY A 215 44.85 -5.92 -4.72
C GLY A 215 45.50 -4.62 -5.19
N PHE A 216 44.78 -3.50 -5.10
CA PHE A 216 45.27 -2.16 -5.36
C PHE A 216 46.06 -1.65 -4.15
N PHE A 217 45.55 -1.86 -2.94
CA PHE A 217 46.26 -1.49 -1.70
C PHE A 217 47.45 -2.40 -1.36
N GLN A 218 47.44 -3.68 -1.78
CA GLN A 218 48.58 -4.58 -1.60
C GLN A 218 49.75 -4.31 -2.57
N LYS A 219 49.52 -3.57 -3.67
CA LYS A 219 50.61 -3.15 -4.58
C LYS A 219 51.32 -1.88 -4.15
N TRP A 220 50.69 -1.04 -3.31
CA TRP A 220 51.29 0.24 -2.92
C TRP A 220 52.37 0.13 -1.83
N PHE A 221 52.36 -0.95 -1.05
CA PHE A 221 53.34 -1.17 0.03
C PHE A 221 54.51 -2.11 -0.33
N ARG A 222 54.65 -2.53 -1.60
CA ARG A 222 55.73 -3.45 -2.04
C ARG A 222 56.89 -2.79 -2.81
N THR A 223 56.88 -1.48 -3.03
CA THR A 223 57.92 -0.79 -3.85
C THR A 223 58.78 0.23 -3.10
N LYS A 224 58.95 0.10 -1.78
CA LYS A 224 60.04 0.78 -1.06
C LYS A 224 60.85 -0.19 -0.19
N ARG A 225 61.57 -1.09 -0.84
CA ARG A 225 62.81 -1.68 -0.31
C ARG A 225 63.69 -2.07 -1.49
N PHE A 226 64.91 -1.52 -1.48
CA PHE A 226 66.03 -1.70 -2.41
C PHE A 226 66.02 -0.84 -3.68
N GLY A 227 66.95 0.11 -3.69
CA GLY A 227 67.18 1.16 -4.69
C GLY A 227 67.70 2.39 -4.00
#